data_AF-A0A847F0T1-F1
#
_entry.id   AF-A0A847F0T1-F1
#
_cell.length_a   1.000
_cell.length_b   1.000
_cell.length_c   1.000
_cell.angle_alpha   90.00
_cell.angle_beta   90.00
_cell.angle_gamma   90.00
#
_symmetry.space_group_name_H-M   'P 1'
#
loop_
_entity.id
_entity.type
_entity.pdbx_description
1 polymer ?
#
loop_
_entity_poly.entity_id
_entity_poly.type
_entity_poly.pdbx_seq_one_letter_code
_entity_poly.pdbx_strand_id
1 'polypeptide(L)'
;MTNTLANLFIVLALLGVFAALFAIFLSLRAIFSGELLPVDADEGAARAALVDRKRALIESLRDLGEDHATGKIDEEDFALLSGQLRSQLAEVLAAIDARVEAKREEIEALVRGEGHA
;
A
#
# COMPACT_ATOMS: atom_id res chain seq x y z
N MET A 1 39.72 -24.99 -11.52
CA MET A 1 39.86 -23.62 -10.96
C MET A 1 39.33 -22.53 -11.92
N THR A 2 38.70 -22.87 -13.05
CA THR A 2 38.11 -21.90 -14.00
C THR A 2 36.69 -21.43 -13.62
N ASN A 3 35.95 -22.22 -12.83
CA ASN A 3 34.57 -21.90 -12.43
C ASN A 3 34.49 -20.78 -11.38
N THR A 4 35.53 -20.57 -10.56
CA THR A 4 35.49 -19.54 -9.51
C THR A 4 35.53 -18.14 -10.09
N LEU A 5 36.32 -17.92 -11.15
CA LEU A 5 36.37 -16.65 -11.86
C LEU A 5 35.04 -16.34 -12.55
N ALA A 6 34.49 -17.32 -13.28
CA ALA A 6 33.18 -17.18 -13.93
C ALA A 6 32.05 -16.92 -12.92
N ASN A 7 32.04 -17.63 -11.79
CA ASN A 7 31.06 -17.41 -10.72
C ASN A 7 31.18 -16.01 -10.11
N LEU A 8 32.41 -15.47 -9.99
CA LEU A 8 32.63 -14.12 -9.44
C LEU A 8 32.05 -13.05 -10.38
N PHE A 9 32.20 -13.22 -11.70
CA PHE A 9 31.55 -12.35 -12.69
C PHE A 9 30.02 -12.45 -12.65
N ILE A 10 29.47 -13.65 -12.47
CA ILE A 10 28.02 -13.85 -12.37
C ILE A 10 27.47 -13.17 -11.10
N VAL A 11 28.13 -13.35 -9.96
CA VAL A 11 27.72 -12.70 -8.70
C VAL A 11 27.79 -11.18 -8.82
N LEU A 12 28.85 -10.65 -9.43
CA LEU A 12 28.98 -9.20 -9.65
C LEU A 12 27.89 -8.65 -10.58
N ALA A 13 27.58 -9.37 -11.66
CA ALA A 13 26.51 -9.00 -12.58
C ALA A 13 25.14 -9.01 -11.88
N LEU A 14 24.85 -10.05 -11.09
CA LEU A 14 23.62 -10.14 -10.30
C LEU A 14 23.50 -8.99 -9.28
N LEU A 15 24.60 -8.63 -8.62
CA LEU A 15 24.63 -7.51 -7.69
C LEU A 15 24.34 -6.18 -8.39
N GLY A 16 24.90 -5.97 -9.59
CA GLY A 16 24.65 -4.78 -10.40
C GLY A 16 23.19 -4.67 -10.86
N VAL A 17 22.61 -5.79 -11.32
CA VAL A 17 21.18 -5.84 -11.68
C VAL A 17 20.31 -5.57 -10.45
N PHE A 18 20.65 -6.15 -9.30
CA PHE A 18 19.92 -5.94 -8.06
C PHE A 18 20.00 -4.47 -7.61
N ALA A 19 21.18 -3.84 -7.70
CA ALA A 19 21.35 -2.42 -7.38
C ALA A 19 20.56 -1.51 -8.34
N ALA A 20 20.49 -1.85 -9.63
CA ALA A 20 19.69 -1.10 -10.60
C ALA A 20 18.19 -1.22 -10.31
N LEU A 21 17.71 -2.43 -10.02
CA LEU A 21 16.31 -2.66 -9.61
C LEU A 21 16.00 -1.94 -8.30
N PHE A 22 16.93 -1.95 -7.35
CA PHE A 22 16.78 -1.24 -6.08
C PHE A 22 16.75 0.27 -6.26
N ALA A 23 17.58 0.83 -7.16
CA ALA A 23 17.57 2.25 -7.49
C ALA A 23 16.28 2.68 -8.22
N ILE A 24 15.77 1.85 -9.12
CA ILE A 24 14.47 2.07 -9.78
C ILE A 24 13.35 2.00 -8.75
N PHE A 25 13.38 1.02 -7.85
CA PHE A 25 12.43 0.90 -6.75
C PHE A 25 12.47 2.13 -5.82
N LEU A 26 13.66 2.65 -5.51
CA LEU A 26 13.83 3.86 -4.71
C LEU A 26 13.31 5.11 -5.43
N SER A 27 13.57 5.23 -6.73
CA SER A 27 13.08 6.34 -7.58
C SER A 27 11.56 6.31 -7.71
N LEU A 28 11.00 5.13 -7.93
CA LEU A 28 9.55 4.93 -7.95
C LEU A 28 8.98 5.27 -6.57
N ARG A 29 9.59 4.78 -5.48
CA ARG A 29 9.19 5.16 -4.13
C ARG A 29 9.27 6.66 -3.89
N ALA A 30 10.27 7.37 -4.41
CA ALA A 30 10.43 8.82 -4.28
C ALA A 30 9.38 9.61 -5.08
N ILE A 31 9.03 9.14 -6.28
CA ILE A 31 7.97 9.73 -7.11
C ILE A 31 6.60 9.50 -6.46
N PHE A 32 6.38 8.30 -5.92
CA PHE A 32 5.16 7.94 -5.21
C PHE A 32 5.08 8.54 -3.79
N SER A 33 6.21 8.91 -3.18
CA SER A 33 6.26 9.58 -1.87
C SER A 33 6.07 11.10 -1.95
N GLY A 34 6.02 11.70 -3.14
CA GLY A 34 5.61 13.09 -3.33
C GLY A 34 6.45 14.11 -2.53
N GLU A 35 7.72 13.80 -2.29
CA GLU A 35 8.54 14.54 -1.33
C GLU A 35 9.22 15.73 -2.00
N LEU A 36 8.48 16.85 -2.05
CA LEU A 36 9.05 18.17 -2.26
C LEU A 36 8.46 19.25 -1.35
N LEU A 37 7.77 18.90 -0.26
CA LEU A 37 7.43 19.83 0.81
C LEU A 37 7.40 19.15 2.19
N PRO A 38 7.98 19.77 3.24
CA PRO A 38 7.80 19.34 4.62
C PRO A 38 6.45 19.86 5.11
N VAL A 39 5.37 19.18 4.73
CA VAL A 39 4.07 19.31 5.37
C VAL A 39 3.68 17.90 5.80
N ASP A 40 3.78 17.63 7.09
CA ASP A 40 3.27 16.44 7.77
C ASP A 40 3.56 15.09 7.09
N ALA A 41 4.85 14.76 6.95
CA ALA A 41 5.31 13.47 6.43
C ALA A 41 4.65 12.25 7.13
N ASP A 42 4.27 12.39 8.40
CA ASP A 42 3.58 11.36 9.18
C ASP A 42 2.11 11.17 8.74
N GLU A 43 1.39 12.26 8.45
CA GLU A 43 0.01 12.17 7.96
C GLU A 43 -0.09 11.58 6.55
N GLY A 44 0.87 11.93 5.68
CA GLY A 44 0.98 11.37 4.34
C GLY A 44 1.25 9.87 4.37
N ALA A 45 2.16 9.43 5.24
CA ALA A 45 2.49 8.02 5.43
C ALA A 45 1.30 7.23 5.99
N ALA A 46 0.60 7.75 6.99
CA ALA A 46 -0.59 7.11 7.56
C ALA A 46 -1.72 6.98 6.52
N ARG A 47 -1.94 8.00 5.68
CA ARG A 47 -2.91 7.95 4.58
C ARG A 47 -2.53 6.91 3.53
N ALA A 48 -1.25 6.89 3.12
CA ALA A 48 -0.76 5.92 2.15
C ALA A 48 -0.96 4.49 2.65
N ALA A 49 -0.62 4.22 3.92
CA ALA A 49 -0.80 2.91 4.54
C ALA A 49 -2.27 2.44 4.53
N LEU A 50 -3.23 3.33 4.81
CA LEU A 50 -4.67 3.00 4.75
C LEU A 50 -5.14 2.68 3.32
N VAL A 51 -4.67 3.45 2.34
CA VAL A 51 -5.00 3.22 0.92
C VAL A 51 -4.39 1.91 0.41
N ASP A 52 -3.15 1.63 0.78
CA ASP A 52 -2.47 0.37 0.43
C ASP A 52 -3.18 -0.83 1.08
N ARG A 53 -3.57 -0.71 2.35
CA ARG A 53 -4.33 -1.75 3.05
C ARG A 53 -5.69 -2.00 2.39
N LYS A 54 -6.41 -0.94 2.00
CA LYS A 54 -7.65 -1.07 1.23
C LYS A 54 -7.43 -1.83 -0.07
N ARG A 55 -6.39 -1.47 -0.83
CA ARG A 55 -6.05 -2.12 -2.11
C ARG A 55 -5.73 -3.59 -1.92
N ALA A 56 -4.93 -3.92 -0.91
CA ALA A 56 -4.58 -5.30 -0.57
C ALA A 56 -5.82 -6.14 -0.23
N LEU A 57 -6.75 -5.61 0.59
CA LEU A 57 -7.98 -6.32 0.96
C LEU A 57 -8.92 -6.55 -0.23
N ILE A 58 -9.02 -5.58 -1.14
CA ILE A 58 -9.81 -5.73 -2.37
C ILE A 58 -9.19 -6.80 -3.28
N GLU A 59 -7.87 -6.82 -3.42
CA GLU A 59 -7.17 -7.83 -4.20
C GLU A 59 -7.39 -9.23 -3.60
N SER A 60 -7.23 -9.38 -2.28
CA SER A 60 -7.49 -10.65 -1.60
C SER A 60 -8.94 -11.12 -1.76
N LEU A 61 -9.92 -10.21 -1.78
CA LEU A 61 -11.31 -10.56 -2.07
C LEU A 61 -11.51 -11.03 -3.51
N ARG A 62 -10.79 -10.43 -4.48
CA ARG A 62 -10.84 -10.86 -5.88
C ARG A 62 -10.25 -12.25 -6.04
N ASP A 63 -9.04 -12.45 -5.52
CA ASP A 63 -8.33 -13.73 -5.62
C ASP A 63 -9.11 -14.86 -4.95
N LEU A 64 -9.70 -14.59 -3.78
CA LEU A 64 -10.59 -15.54 -3.10
C LEU A 64 -11.82 -15.90 -3.96
N GLY A 65 -12.41 -14.92 -4.66
CA GLY A 65 -13.50 -15.17 -5.60
C GLY A 65 -13.09 -16.01 -6.80
N GLU A 66 -11.88 -15.81 -7.32
CA GLU A 66 -11.31 -16.62 -8.40
C GLU A 66 -11.02 -18.06 -7.95
N ASP A 67 -10.50 -18.24 -6.73
CA ASP A 67 -10.26 -19.56 -6.15
C ASP A 67 -11.57 -20.32 -5.90
N HIS A 68 -12.63 -19.63 -5.49
CA HIS A 68 -13.97 -20.22 -5.38
C HIS A 68 -14.53 -20.61 -6.76
N ALA A 69 -14.44 -19.72 -7.75
CA ALA A 69 -14.92 -19.97 -9.10
C ALA A 69 -14.19 -21.15 -9.78
N THR A 70 -12.93 -21.39 -9.41
CA THR A 70 -12.13 -22.54 -9.89
C THR A 70 -12.32 -23.81 -9.06
N GLY A 71 -13.15 -23.76 -8.01
CA GLY A 71 -13.46 -24.90 -7.14
C GLY A 71 -12.32 -25.32 -6.22
N LYS A 72 -11.33 -24.45 -5.99
CA LYS A 72 -10.21 -24.72 -5.07
C LYS A 72 -10.60 -24.59 -3.60
N ILE A 73 -11.62 -23.80 -3.32
CA ILE A 73 -12.22 -23.59 -2.00
C ILE A 73 -13.71 -23.89 -2.09
N ASP A 74 -14.26 -24.44 -1.02
CA ASP A 74 -15.69 -24.67 -0.92
C ASP A 74 -16.46 -23.40 -0.54
N GLU A 75 -17.79 -23.44 -0.67
CA GLU A 75 -18.66 -22.29 -0.39
C GLU A 75 -18.63 -21.91 1.11
N GLU A 76 -18.42 -22.86 2.02
CA GLU A 76 -18.42 -22.63 3.47
C GLU A 76 -17.16 -21.83 3.89
N ASP A 77 -16.00 -22.27 3.42
CA ASP A 77 -14.72 -21.60 3.61
C ASP A 77 -14.70 -20.24 2.90
N PHE A 78 -15.27 -20.16 1.69
CA PHE A 78 -15.43 -18.90 0.96
C PHE A 78 -16.26 -17.89 1.76
N ALA A 79 -17.41 -18.30 2.30
CA ALA A 79 -18.28 -17.44 3.08
C ALA A 79 -17.57 -16.92 4.35
N LEU A 80 -16.83 -17.79 5.04
CA LEU A 80 -16.09 -17.44 6.24
C LEU A 80 -14.96 -16.45 5.95
N LEU A 81 -14.10 -16.75 4.98
CA LEU A 81 -12.94 -15.91 4.62
C LEU A 81 -13.38 -14.58 4.01
N SER A 82 -14.37 -14.59 3.13
CA SER A 82 -14.88 -13.38 2.51
C SER A 82 -15.60 -12.47 3.51
N GLY A 83 -16.26 -13.04 4.52
CA GLY A 83 -16.84 -12.28 5.64
C GLY A 83 -15.77 -11.55 6.46
N GLN A 84 -14.68 -12.24 6.81
CA GLN A 84 -13.56 -11.64 7.55
C GLN A 84 -12.88 -10.52 6.75
N LEU A 85 -12.61 -10.75 5.46
CA LEU A 85 -12.00 -9.74 4.59
C LEU A 85 -12.90 -8.50 4.42
N ARG A 86 -14.22 -8.69 4.28
CA ARG A 86 -15.18 -7.59 4.21
C ARG A 86 -15.28 -6.79 5.51
N SER A 87 -15.23 -7.46 6.66
CA SER A 87 -15.18 -6.77 7.97
C SER A 87 -13.94 -5.88 8.08
N GLN A 88 -12.76 -6.42 7.74
CA GLN A 88 -11.51 -5.65 7.74
C GLN A 88 -11.54 -4.50 6.74
N LEU A 89 -12.16 -4.69 5.57
CA LEU A 89 -12.31 -3.62 4.58
C LEU A 89 -13.23 -2.51 5.11
N ALA A 90 -14.32 -2.85 5.79
CA ALA A 90 -15.22 -1.88 6.40
C ALA A 90 -14.52 -1.03 7.47
N GLU A 91 -13.69 -1.65 8.31
CA GLU A 91 -12.88 -0.94 9.32
C GLU A 91 -11.90 0.05 8.67
N VAL A 92 -11.21 -0.36 7.60
CA VAL A 92 -10.27 0.51 6.87
C VAL A 92 -11.01 1.67 6.19
N LEU A 93 -12.18 1.43 5.62
CA LEU A 93 -13.00 2.48 5.01
C LEU A 93 -13.48 3.48 6.06
N ALA A 94 -13.97 3.02 7.21
CA ALA A 94 -14.38 3.90 8.31
C ALA A 94 -13.22 4.77 8.82
N ALA A 95 -12.00 4.21 8.90
CA ALA A 95 -10.81 4.97 9.26
C ALA A 95 -10.43 6.03 8.22
N ILE A 96 -10.65 5.75 6.94
CA ILE A 96 -10.45 6.73 5.86
C ILE A 96 -11.50 7.85 5.97
N ASP A 97 -12.78 7.51 6.15
CA ASP A 97 -13.87 8.46 6.24
C ASP A 97 -13.71 9.40 7.44
N ALA A 98 -13.36 8.87 8.61
CA ALA A 98 -13.11 9.67 9.81
C ALA A 98 -12.00 10.72 9.59
N ARG A 99 -10.95 10.37 8.83
CA ARG A 99 -9.88 11.32 8.48
C ARG A 99 -10.32 12.38 7.49
N VAL A 100 -11.20 12.02 6.55
CA VAL A 100 -11.76 12.98 5.59
C VAL A 100 -12.64 14.00 6.32
N GLU A 101 -13.47 13.57 7.26
CA GLU A 101 -14.30 14.47 8.06
C GLU A 101 -13.46 15.40 8.95
N ALA A 102 -12.41 14.89 9.61
CA ALA A 102 -11.50 15.73 10.39
C ALA A 102 -10.84 16.83 9.54
N LYS A 103 -10.39 16.50 8.31
CA LYS A 103 -9.84 17.51 7.39
C LYS A 103 -10.90 18.47 6.85
N ARG A 104 -12.15 18.02 6.67
CA ARG A 104 -13.26 18.90 6.30
C ARG A 104 -13.49 19.96 7.38
N GLU A 105 -13.54 19.56 8.65
CA GLU A 105 -13.72 20.49 9.78
C GLU A 105 -12.58 21.52 9.86
N GLU A 106 -11.33 21.08 9.68
CA GLU A 106 -10.15 21.95 9.64
C GLU A 106 -10.26 22.99 8.50
N ILE A 107 -10.62 22.54 7.29
CA ILE A 107 -10.81 23.42 6.14
C ILE A 107 -11.96 24.40 6.37
N GLU A 108 -13.08 23.96 6.95
CA GLU A 108 -14.22 24.83 7.26
C GLU A 108 -13.87 25.88 8.32
N ALA A 109 -13.06 25.54 9.33
CA ALA A 109 -12.56 26.49 10.32
C ALA A 109 -11.62 27.54 9.70
N LEU A 110 -10.75 27.12 8.78
CA LEU A 110 -9.89 28.03 8.01
C LEU A 110 -10.71 29.00 7.15
N VAL A 111 -11.74 28.49 6.47
CA VAL A 111 -12.65 29.32 5.63
C VAL A 111 -13.48 30.29 6.47
N ARG A 112 -13.86 29.91 7.69
CA ARG A 112 -14.58 30.79 8.64
C ARG A 112 -13.70 31.90 9.24
N GLY A 113 -12.37 31.83 9.05
CA GLY A 113 -11.43 32.82 9.54
C GLY A 113 -11.05 32.66 11.01
N GLU A 114 -11.32 31.49 11.62
CA GLU A 114 -10.98 31.19 13.02
C GLU A 114 -9.50 30.73 13.18
N GLY A 115 -8.73 30.69 12.08
CA GLY A 115 -7.37 30.14 12.02
C GLY A 115 -6.19 31.08 12.31
N HIS A 116 -6.41 32.32 12.73
CA HIS A 116 -5.33 33.21 13.19
C HIS A 116 -5.77 34.13 14.34
N ALA A 117 -5.32 33.79 15.55
CA ALA A 117 -4.99 34.71 16.64
C ALA A 117 -3.74 34.18 17.34
#